data_AF-A0A2L1GP97-F1
#
_entry.id   AF-A0A2L1GP97-F1
#
_cell.length_a   1.000
_cell.length_b   1.000
_cell.length_c   1.000
_cell.angle_alpha   90.00
_cell.angle_beta   90.00
_cell.angle_gamma   90.00
#
_symmetry.space_group_name_H-M   'P 1'
#
loop_
_entity.id
_entity.type
_entity.pdbx_description
1 polymer ?
#
loop_
_entity_poly.entity_id
_entity_poly.type
_entity_poly.pdbx_seq_one_letter_code
_entity_poly.pdbx_strand_id
1 'polypeptide(L)'
;MQQIFHLTCPVLTALALLLPAASALALSDSDAQTFYSSSSEYRKAYDAMNAAWDAVKQKGTPAQMAALRDSQRYWLGKVRDSAVGNIMAQHLDPAQKYALVTKVRVFKMEAFAQQAANGSKPVAVSGTVSRMNDLDGDGWGICSPVSVKGASQSSCLYVAHLSDLSADSPLRATLESAANDGRKIEIRGRLLSPDGFDPASVSIPDQPAKADAAGQSEGAGDGVQSGDAAPTRAVPGKTAREAGK
;
A
#
# COMPACT_ATOMS: atom_id res chain seq x y z
N MET A 1 16.51 70.37 28.41
CA MET A 1 17.53 69.91 27.46
C MET A 1 17.58 68.38 27.52
N GLN A 2 17.54 67.78 26.34
CA GLN A 2 17.99 66.42 25.97
C GLN A 2 17.29 65.18 26.53
N GLN A 3 16.79 64.41 25.56
CA GLN A 3 16.40 63.00 25.58
C GLN A 3 17.58 62.09 25.94
N ILE A 4 17.29 60.88 26.44
CA ILE A 4 17.67 59.60 25.80
C ILE A 4 16.78 58.50 26.40
N PHE A 5 16.10 57.78 25.51
CA PHE A 5 15.31 56.57 25.75
C PHE A 5 16.25 55.38 25.97
N HIS A 6 15.92 54.50 26.93
CA HIS A 6 16.21 53.07 26.79
C HIS A 6 15.01 52.25 27.26
N LEU A 7 14.48 51.47 26.31
CA LEU A 7 13.44 50.47 26.48
C LEU A 7 13.93 49.33 27.39
N THR A 8 13.13 48.95 28.37
CA THR A 8 13.04 47.54 28.80
C THR A 8 11.61 47.20 29.15
N CYS A 9 11.00 46.45 28.26
CA CYS A 9 9.74 45.72 28.38
C CYS A 9 9.84 44.70 29.53
N PRO A 10 8.77 44.50 30.32
CA PRO A 10 8.20 43.16 30.37
C PRO A 10 6.68 43.22 30.31
N VAL A 11 6.13 42.89 29.14
CA VAL A 11 4.73 42.47 29.03
C VAL A 11 4.62 41.13 29.76
N LEU A 12 3.95 41.17 30.91
CA LEU A 12 3.57 40.00 31.68
C LEU A 12 2.75 39.04 30.80
N THR A 13 3.23 37.82 30.80
CA THR A 13 2.72 36.58 30.23
C THR A 13 1.24 36.36 30.59
N ALA A 14 0.35 36.74 29.68
CA ALA A 14 -1.04 36.27 29.65
C ALA A 14 -1.19 35.35 28.43
N LEU A 15 -0.70 34.11 28.55
CA LEU A 15 -0.95 33.04 27.57
C LEU A 15 -1.42 31.77 28.29
N ALA A 16 -2.54 31.91 28.98
CA ALA A 16 -3.29 30.78 29.51
C ALA A 16 -4.76 31.04 29.18
N LEU A 17 -5.19 30.68 27.97
CA LEU A 17 -6.57 30.40 27.56
C LEU A 17 -6.57 30.15 26.04
N LEU A 18 -7.22 29.05 25.62
CA LEU A 18 -7.38 28.51 24.26
C LEU A 18 -6.36 27.42 23.86
N LEU A 19 -6.27 26.37 24.67
CA LEU A 19 -5.99 25.03 24.14
C LEU A 19 -7.28 24.50 23.49
N PRO A 20 -7.37 24.35 22.15
CA PRO A 20 -8.39 23.49 21.58
C PRO A 20 -8.12 22.07 22.08
N ALA A 21 -9.18 21.37 22.51
CA ALA A 21 -9.12 20.00 23.00
C ALA A 21 -8.17 19.14 22.16
N ALA A 22 -6.98 18.88 22.73
CA ALA A 22 -5.99 18.01 22.16
C ALA A 22 -6.62 16.61 22.11
N SER A 23 -7.09 16.24 20.93
CA SER A 23 -7.59 14.90 20.70
C SER A 23 -6.39 13.96 20.83
N ALA A 24 -6.51 12.99 21.73
CA ALA A 24 -5.57 11.89 21.84
C ALA A 24 -5.29 11.27 20.45
N LEU A 25 -4.08 10.73 20.29
CA LEU A 25 -3.66 9.81 19.23
C LEU A 25 -3.07 10.44 17.96
N ALA A 26 -1.81 10.84 18.07
CA ALA A 26 -0.82 10.77 17.02
C ALA A 26 0.50 10.34 17.70
N LEU A 27 1.62 10.33 16.99
CA LEU A 27 2.93 10.46 17.65
C LEU A 27 2.79 11.59 18.68
N SER A 28 3.55 11.59 19.78
CA SER A 28 3.66 12.85 20.50
C SER A 28 3.99 13.93 19.44
N ASP A 29 3.31 15.08 19.44
CA ASP A 29 3.52 16.07 18.37
C ASP A 29 5.03 16.37 18.18
N SER A 30 5.81 16.20 19.27
CA SER A 30 7.27 16.17 19.28
C SER A 30 7.94 15.09 18.44
N ASP A 31 7.51 13.82 18.47
CA ASP A 31 8.17 12.75 17.69
C ASP A 31 7.86 12.88 16.20
N ALA A 32 6.62 13.23 15.84
CA ALA A 32 6.27 13.54 14.45
C ALA A 32 7.08 14.73 13.93
N GLN A 33 7.17 15.80 14.72
CA GLN A 33 7.94 16.99 14.35
C GLN A 33 9.44 16.72 14.29
N THR A 34 9.95 15.85 15.16
CA THR A 34 11.34 15.39 15.13
C THR A 34 11.61 14.62 13.85
N PHE A 35 10.80 13.61 13.50
CA PHE A 35 10.97 12.86 12.26
C PHE A 35 10.80 13.73 11.02
N TYR A 36 9.85 14.67 11.04
CA TYR A 36 9.65 15.63 9.94
C TYR A 36 10.91 16.49 9.72
N SER A 37 11.57 16.90 10.80
CA SER A 37 12.78 17.72 10.74
C SER A 37 14.03 16.91 10.36
N SER A 38 14.14 15.66 10.81
CA SER A 38 15.35 14.85 10.69
C SER A 38 15.36 13.87 9.50
N SER A 39 14.21 13.51 8.92
CA SER A 39 14.10 12.51 7.86
C SER A 39 13.47 13.08 6.58
N SER A 40 14.23 13.07 5.49
CA SER A 40 13.75 13.52 4.18
C SER A 40 12.63 12.63 3.63
N GLU A 41 12.72 11.33 3.88
CA GLU A 41 11.77 10.31 3.46
C GLU A 41 10.45 10.46 4.19
N TYR A 42 10.49 10.66 5.51
CA TYR A 42 9.28 10.91 6.30
C TYR A 42 8.63 12.23 5.90
N ARG A 43 9.42 13.31 5.77
CA ARG A 43 8.92 14.62 5.32
C ARG A 43 8.18 14.53 4.00
N LYS A 44 8.78 13.90 2.98
CA LYS A 44 8.13 13.69 1.66
C LYS A 44 6.82 12.91 1.77
N ALA A 45 6.79 11.85 2.57
CA ALA A 45 5.57 11.06 2.76
C ALA A 45 4.47 11.87 3.47
N TYR A 46 4.86 12.66 4.48
CA TYR A 46 3.94 13.50 5.24
C TYR A 46 3.39 14.67 4.39
N ASP A 47 4.24 15.33 3.61
CA ASP A 47 3.83 16.39 2.67
C ASP A 47 2.87 15.86 1.60
N ALA A 48 3.13 14.66 1.06
CA ALA A 48 2.20 14.01 0.12
C ALA A 48 0.85 13.68 0.77
N MET A 49 0.85 13.23 2.03
CA MET A 49 -0.38 12.98 2.78
C MET A 49 -1.18 14.28 2.98
N ASN A 50 -0.52 15.39 3.32
CA ASN A 50 -1.16 16.70 3.42
C ASN A 50 -1.68 17.20 2.08
N ALA A 51 -0.94 17.00 0.99
CA ALA A 51 -1.40 17.37 -0.35
C ALA A 51 -2.67 16.60 -0.75
N ALA A 52 -2.73 15.30 -0.48
CA ALA A 52 -3.93 14.49 -0.72
C ALA A 52 -5.11 14.95 0.15
N TRP A 53 -4.86 15.31 1.41
CA TRP A 53 -5.87 15.90 2.29
C TRP A 53 -6.42 17.21 1.73
N ASP A 54 -5.54 18.13 1.34
CA ASP A 54 -5.93 19.43 0.81
C ASP A 54 -6.67 19.31 -0.52
N ALA A 55 -6.32 18.33 -1.37
CA ALA A 55 -7.06 18.05 -2.58
C ALA A 55 -8.53 17.68 -2.30
N VAL A 56 -8.79 16.86 -1.28
CA VAL A 56 -10.17 16.52 -0.87
C VAL A 56 -10.84 17.73 -0.23
N LYS A 57 -10.12 18.52 0.57
CA LYS A 57 -10.64 19.75 1.20
C LYS A 57 -11.12 20.78 0.17
N GLN A 58 -10.39 20.90 -0.94
CA GLN A 58 -10.70 21.88 -1.99
C GLN A 58 -11.79 21.43 -2.94
N LYS A 59 -11.85 20.13 -3.27
CA LYS A 59 -12.69 19.60 -4.36
C LYS A 59 -13.78 18.63 -3.90
N GLY A 60 -13.67 18.10 -2.70
CA GLY A 60 -14.57 17.11 -2.14
C GLY A 60 -15.85 17.73 -1.58
N THR A 61 -16.89 16.90 -1.51
CA THR A 61 -18.14 17.21 -0.82
C THR A 61 -17.95 17.23 0.70
N PRO A 62 -18.87 17.87 1.47
CA PRO A 62 -18.85 17.80 2.93
C PRO A 62 -18.86 16.35 3.47
N ALA A 63 -19.58 15.45 2.80
CA ALA A 63 -19.62 14.03 3.14
C ALA A 63 -18.26 13.34 2.93
N GLN A 64 -17.59 13.59 1.81
CA GLN A 64 -16.24 13.07 1.57
C GLN A 64 -15.23 13.61 2.57
N MET A 65 -15.32 14.89 2.94
CA MET A 65 -14.45 15.44 3.97
C MET A 65 -14.73 14.87 5.36
N ALA A 66 -15.98 14.54 5.68
CA ALA A 66 -16.31 13.82 6.91
C ALA A 66 -15.71 12.40 6.89
N ALA A 67 -15.92 11.64 5.81
CA ALA A 67 -15.37 10.29 5.66
C ALA A 67 -13.83 10.27 5.74
N LEU A 68 -13.15 11.24 5.11
CA LEU A 68 -11.70 11.40 5.20
C LEU A 68 -11.25 11.67 6.65
N ARG A 69 -11.93 12.58 7.36
CA ARG A 69 -11.61 12.88 8.76
C ARG A 69 -11.75 11.65 9.64
N ASP A 70 -12.85 10.92 9.53
CA ASP A 70 -13.13 9.79 10.40
C ASP A 70 -12.16 8.62 10.13
N SER A 71 -11.91 8.32 8.86
CA SER A 71 -10.89 7.35 8.44
C SER A 71 -9.49 7.76 8.92
N GLN A 72 -9.11 9.04 8.80
CA GLN A 72 -7.80 9.50 9.29
C GLN A 72 -7.68 9.40 10.80
N ARG A 73 -8.75 9.73 11.54
CA ARG A 73 -8.79 9.64 13.01
C ARG A 73 -8.64 8.19 13.47
N TYR A 74 -9.30 7.25 12.79
CA TYR A 74 -9.16 5.81 13.04
C TYR A 74 -7.72 5.33 12.75
N TRP A 75 -7.17 5.70 11.59
CA TRP A 75 -5.81 5.28 11.21
C TRP A 75 -4.75 5.77 12.21
N LEU A 76 -4.81 7.04 12.62
CA LEU A 76 -3.94 7.60 13.65
C LEU A 76 -4.14 6.93 15.02
N GLY A 77 -5.38 6.59 15.34
CA GLY A 77 -5.76 6.04 16.64
C GLY A 77 -5.49 4.56 16.86
N LYS A 78 -5.48 3.75 15.79
CA LYS A 78 -5.50 2.29 15.89
C LYS A 78 -4.54 1.58 14.96
N VAL A 79 -4.23 2.16 13.80
CA VAL A 79 -3.58 1.40 12.71
C VAL A 79 -2.11 1.75 12.57
N ARG A 80 -1.75 3.04 12.54
CA ARG A 80 -0.41 3.50 12.17
C ARG A 80 0.70 2.87 13.01
N ASP A 81 0.59 2.97 14.34
CA ASP A 81 1.67 2.54 15.23
C ASP A 81 1.78 1.01 15.31
N SER A 82 0.64 0.32 15.19
CA SER A 82 0.61 -1.14 15.02
C SER A 82 1.28 -1.56 13.71
N ALA A 83 0.99 -0.89 12.60
CA ALA A 83 1.62 -1.15 11.31
C ALA A 83 3.14 -0.87 11.33
N VAL A 84 3.59 0.15 12.06
CA VAL A 84 5.01 0.42 12.29
C VAL A 84 5.66 -0.72 13.09
N GLY A 85 5.01 -1.18 14.16
CA GLY A 85 5.48 -2.31 14.97
C GLY A 85 5.59 -3.63 14.19
N ASN A 86 4.72 -3.83 13.20
CA ASN A 86 4.71 -5.02 12.35
C ASN A 86 5.77 -4.99 11.24
N ILE A 87 6.54 -3.90 11.08
CA ILE A 87 7.67 -3.87 10.14
C ILE A 87 8.85 -4.68 10.67
N MET A 88 9.01 -5.88 10.10
CA MET A 88 10.09 -6.83 10.43
C MET A 88 11.47 -6.43 9.88
N ALA A 89 11.55 -5.41 9.02
CA ALA A 89 12.81 -4.88 8.51
C ALA A 89 13.60 -4.18 9.64
N GLN A 90 14.43 -4.95 10.35
CA GLN A 90 15.19 -4.48 11.53
C GLN A 90 16.24 -3.42 11.19
N HIS A 91 16.71 -3.37 9.95
CA HIS A 91 17.67 -2.38 9.48
C HIS A 91 17.06 -0.99 9.26
N LEU A 92 15.74 -0.86 9.29
CA LEU A 92 15.10 0.44 9.17
C LEU A 92 15.08 1.17 10.51
N ASP A 93 15.50 2.44 10.48
CA ASP A 93 15.31 3.33 11.61
C ASP A 93 13.80 3.67 11.81
N PRO A 94 13.41 4.20 12.97
CA PRO A 94 12.01 4.55 13.23
C PRO A 94 11.40 5.50 12.18
N ALA A 95 12.12 6.53 11.75
CA ALA A 95 11.60 7.51 10.80
C ALA A 95 11.32 6.87 9.43
N GLN A 96 12.17 5.93 8.98
CA GLN A 96 11.95 5.15 7.76
C GLN A 96 10.73 4.23 7.86
N LYS A 97 10.51 3.59 9.01
CA LYS A 97 9.30 2.77 9.25
C LYS A 97 8.03 3.63 9.21
N TYR A 98 8.05 4.77 9.87
CA TYR A 98 6.95 5.73 9.81
C TYR A 98 6.75 6.31 8.40
N ALA A 99 7.82 6.56 7.64
CA ALA A 99 7.72 7.00 6.25
C ALA A 99 7.03 5.93 5.39
N LEU A 100 7.38 4.67 5.54
CA LEU A 100 6.78 3.55 4.81
C LEU A 100 5.27 3.45 5.09
N VAL A 101 4.87 3.43 6.37
CA VAL A 101 3.47 3.38 6.78
C VAL A 101 2.69 4.62 6.33
N THR A 102 3.33 5.79 6.33
CA THR A 102 2.72 7.02 5.81
C THR A 102 2.51 6.95 4.30
N LYS A 103 3.48 6.42 3.53
CA LYS A 103 3.28 6.21 2.07
C LYS A 103 2.16 5.22 1.76
N VAL A 104 2.01 4.16 2.56
CA VAL A 104 0.86 3.24 2.44
C VAL A 104 -0.45 4.00 2.58
N ARG A 105 -0.53 4.92 3.56
CA ARG A 105 -1.69 5.79 3.75
C ARG A 105 -1.90 6.80 2.61
N VAL A 106 -0.82 7.36 2.07
CA VAL A 106 -0.88 8.28 0.92
C VAL A 106 -1.58 7.64 -0.28
N PHE A 107 -1.21 6.41 -0.66
CA PHE A 107 -1.85 5.69 -1.77
C PHE A 107 -3.39 5.67 -1.65
N LYS A 108 -3.88 5.35 -0.45
CA LYS A 108 -5.31 5.31 -0.12
C LYS A 108 -5.97 6.69 -0.22
N MET A 109 -5.33 7.71 0.34
CA MET A 109 -5.83 9.08 0.31
C MET A 109 -5.80 9.70 -1.09
N GLU A 110 -4.80 9.38 -1.91
CA GLU A 110 -4.70 9.84 -3.29
C GLU A 110 -5.82 9.30 -4.17
N ALA A 111 -6.16 8.01 -4.04
CA ALA A 111 -7.32 7.43 -4.75
C ALA A 111 -8.62 8.14 -4.35
N PHE A 112 -8.81 8.42 -3.06
CA PHE A 112 -9.98 9.16 -2.57
C PHE A 112 -9.99 10.62 -3.04
N ALA A 113 -8.83 11.28 -3.06
CA ALA A 113 -8.68 12.63 -3.57
C ALA A 113 -8.95 12.72 -5.08
N GLN A 114 -8.54 11.70 -5.84
CA GLN A 114 -8.86 11.60 -7.26
C GLN A 114 -10.38 11.50 -7.47
N GLN A 115 -11.09 10.70 -6.64
CA GLN A 115 -12.54 10.64 -6.69
C GLN A 115 -13.17 12.01 -6.41
N ALA A 116 -12.72 12.71 -5.38
CA ALA A 116 -13.19 14.05 -5.05
C ALA A 116 -12.98 15.03 -6.21
N ALA A 117 -11.78 15.02 -6.82
CA ALA A 117 -11.46 15.85 -7.97
C ALA A 117 -12.30 15.52 -9.23
N ASN A 118 -12.75 14.28 -9.35
CA ASN A 118 -13.56 13.81 -10.48
C ASN A 118 -15.08 13.98 -10.27
N GLY A 119 -15.49 14.76 -9.27
CA GLY A 119 -16.92 15.00 -8.97
C GLY A 119 -17.64 13.74 -8.49
N SER A 120 -16.96 12.93 -7.66
CA SER A 120 -17.48 11.68 -7.10
C SER A 120 -17.76 10.56 -8.11
N LYS A 121 -17.19 10.66 -9.31
CA LYS A 121 -17.22 9.58 -10.30
C LYS A 121 -16.35 8.40 -9.83
N PRO A 122 -16.69 7.16 -10.23
CA PRO A 122 -15.88 5.99 -9.91
C PRO A 122 -14.42 6.15 -10.34
N VAL A 123 -13.51 5.74 -9.47
CA VAL A 123 -12.06 5.67 -9.72
C VAL A 123 -11.68 4.28 -10.19
N ALA A 124 -10.61 4.19 -10.99
CA ALA A 124 -10.01 2.94 -11.41
C ALA A 124 -8.70 2.73 -10.62
N VAL A 125 -8.54 1.55 -10.03
CA VAL A 125 -7.36 1.15 -9.28
C VAL A 125 -6.89 -0.18 -9.84
N SER A 126 -5.59 -0.27 -10.12
CA SER A 126 -4.95 -1.51 -10.58
C SER A 126 -4.02 -2.06 -9.49
N GLY A 127 -4.03 -3.37 -9.29
CA GLY A 127 -3.24 -4.02 -8.26
C GLY A 127 -3.43 -5.53 -8.21
N THR A 128 -2.62 -6.21 -7.42
CA THR A 128 -2.79 -7.64 -7.13
C THR A 128 -3.94 -7.80 -6.15
N VAL A 129 -4.87 -8.73 -6.42
CA VAL A 129 -5.93 -9.04 -5.45
C VAL A 129 -5.33 -9.87 -4.33
N SER A 130 -5.71 -9.58 -3.09
CA SER A 130 -5.32 -10.39 -1.93
C SER A 130 -6.51 -10.61 -1.02
N ARG A 131 -6.60 -11.81 -0.46
CA ARG A 131 -7.45 -12.12 0.68
C ARG A 131 -6.99 -11.25 1.85
N MET A 132 -7.91 -10.57 2.49
CA MET A 132 -7.64 -9.75 3.67
C MET A 132 -8.39 -10.34 4.85
N ASN A 133 -7.62 -10.62 5.91
CA ASN A 133 -8.13 -11.10 7.19
C ASN A 133 -7.78 -10.00 8.20
N ASP A 134 -8.48 -8.87 8.11
CA ASP A 134 -8.27 -7.73 8.98
C ASP A 134 -9.41 -7.55 9.99
N LEU A 135 -9.43 -6.40 10.67
CA LEU A 135 -10.33 -6.15 11.81
C LEU A 135 -11.82 -6.12 11.43
N ASP A 136 -12.14 -5.96 10.14
CA ASP A 136 -13.51 -5.88 9.63
C ASP A 136 -13.99 -7.19 9.00
N GLY A 137 -13.16 -8.25 9.07
CA GLY A 137 -13.49 -9.63 8.71
C GLY A 137 -12.91 -10.10 7.36
N ASP A 138 -13.29 -11.32 6.96
CA ASP A 138 -12.75 -11.95 5.75
C ASP A 138 -13.23 -11.21 4.49
N GLY A 139 -12.30 -10.75 3.65
CA GLY A 139 -12.63 -10.04 2.43
C GLY A 139 -11.51 -10.04 1.39
N TRP A 140 -11.62 -9.12 0.44
CA TRP A 140 -10.61 -8.91 -0.60
C TRP A 140 -10.19 -7.46 -0.70
N GLY A 141 -8.90 -7.25 -0.98
CA GLY A 141 -8.33 -5.95 -1.27
C GLY A 141 -7.59 -5.95 -2.60
N ILE A 142 -7.52 -4.77 -3.22
CA ILE A 142 -6.66 -4.52 -4.37
C ILE A 142 -5.40 -3.82 -3.90
N CYS A 143 -4.27 -4.49 -4.09
CA CYS A 143 -3.02 -4.17 -3.44
C CYS A 143 -1.94 -3.72 -4.43
N SER A 144 -1.23 -2.66 -4.07
CA SER A 144 -0.05 -2.18 -4.80
C SER A 144 1.16 -2.10 -3.87
N PRO A 145 2.36 -2.48 -4.34
CA PRO A 145 3.57 -2.35 -3.54
C PRO A 145 3.92 -0.87 -3.33
N VAL A 146 4.31 -0.55 -2.11
CA VAL A 146 4.80 0.77 -1.68
C VAL A 146 6.16 0.56 -1.04
N SER A 147 7.16 1.30 -1.50
CA SER A 147 8.55 1.07 -1.09
C SER A 147 9.23 2.32 -0.53
N VAL A 148 10.15 2.07 0.39
CA VAL A 148 11.23 2.97 0.80
C VAL A 148 12.56 2.26 0.54
N LYS A 149 13.68 2.97 0.69
CA LYS A 149 15.00 2.34 0.51
C LYS A 149 15.14 1.17 1.50
N GLY A 150 15.33 -0.04 0.96
CA GLY A 150 15.55 -1.25 1.76
C GLY A 150 14.31 -1.93 2.32
N ALA A 151 13.09 -1.47 2.04
CA ALA A 151 11.87 -2.19 2.42
C ALA A 151 10.68 -1.88 1.51
N SER A 152 9.77 -2.86 1.40
CA SER A 152 8.50 -2.73 0.69
C SER A 152 7.36 -3.22 1.57
N GLN A 153 6.21 -2.59 1.44
CA GLN A 153 4.95 -3.03 2.01
C GLN A 153 3.87 -3.04 0.93
N SER A 154 2.81 -3.79 1.16
CA SER A 154 1.63 -3.73 0.32
C SER A 154 0.67 -2.66 0.84
N SER A 155 0.17 -1.79 -0.02
CA SER A 155 -0.96 -0.91 0.27
C SER A 155 -2.20 -1.44 -0.43
N CYS A 156 -3.21 -1.80 0.36
CA CYS A 156 -4.44 -2.42 -0.13
C CYS A 156 -5.64 -1.50 0.09
N LEU A 157 -6.44 -1.29 -0.96
CA LEU A 157 -7.78 -0.72 -0.85
C LEU A 157 -8.79 -1.85 -0.70
N TYR A 158 -9.64 -1.75 0.32
CA TYR A 158 -10.68 -2.74 0.59
C TYR A 158 -11.72 -2.73 -0.53
N VAL A 159 -12.01 -3.90 -1.10
CA VAL A 159 -12.96 -4.04 -2.21
C VAL A 159 -14.33 -4.45 -1.70
N ALA A 160 -14.40 -5.54 -0.94
CA ALA A 160 -15.65 -6.08 -0.43
C ALA A 160 -15.40 -7.11 0.70
N HIS A 161 -16.32 -7.17 1.66
CA HIS A 161 -16.37 -8.21 2.67
C HIS A 161 -17.04 -9.47 2.09
N LEU A 162 -16.72 -10.63 2.66
CA LEU A 162 -17.32 -11.90 2.27
C LEU A 162 -18.84 -11.88 2.37
N SER A 163 -19.39 -11.13 3.32
CA SER A 163 -20.84 -10.95 3.50
C SER A 163 -21.48 -9.99 2.51
N ASP A 164 -20.70 -9.10 1.90
CA ASP A 164 -21.22 -8.12 0.93
C ASP A 164 -21.54 -8.76 -0.41
N LEU A 165 -20.96 -9.93 -0.68
CA LEU A 165 -21.09 -10.65 -1.95
C LEU A 165 -21.72 -12.04 -1.74
N SER A 166 -22.81 -12.30 -2.46
CA SER A 166 -23.43 -13.63 -2.49
C SER A 166 -22.44 -14.70 -2.97
N ALA A 167 -22.67 -15.96 -2.58
CA ALA A 167 -21.83 -17.09 -2.98
C ALA A 167 -21.75 -17.24 -4.52
N ASP A 168 -22.85 -16.94 -5.21
CA ASP A 168 -22.96 -17.04 -6.69
C ASP A 168 -22.55 -15.74 -7.41
N SER A 169 -21.97 -14.76 -6.71
CA SER A 169 -21.57 -13.49 -7.31
C SER A 169 -20.41 -13.68 -8.30
N PRO A 170 -20.55 -13.23 -9.57
CA PRO A 170 -19.45 -13.24 -10.53
C PRO A 170 -18.24 -12.42 -10.07
N LEU A 171 -18.50 -11.33 -9.34
CA LEU A 171 -17.45 -10.50 -8.74
C LEU A 171 -16.67 -11.31 -7.70
N ARG A 172 -17.37 -12.03 -6.81
CA ARG A 172 -16.75 -12.90 -5.81
C ARG A 172 -15.87 -13.96 -6.45
N ALA A 173 -16.39 -14.68 -7.45
CA ALA A 173 -15.63 -15.72 -8.15
C ALA A 173 -14.36 -15.14 -8.81
N THR A 174 -14.46 -13.93 -9.38
CA THR A 174 -13.33 -13.27 -10.03
C THR A 174 -12.28 -12.80 -9.02
N LEU A 175 -12.69 -12.18 -7.92
CA LEU A 175 -11.79 -11.76 -6.83
C LEU A 175 -11.08 -12.96 -6.20
N GLU A 176 -11.82 -14.06 -6.00
CA GLU A 176 -11.28 -15.30 -5.46
C GLU A 176 -10.22 -15.92 -6.37
N SER A 177 -10.54 -16.11 -7.65
CA SER A 177 -9.56 -16.60 -8.63
C SER A 177 -8.36 -15.68 -8.73
N ALA A 178 -8.56 -14.35 -8.82
CA ALA A 178 -7.47 -13.40 -8.91
C ALA A 178 -6.56 -13.43 -7.68
N ALA A 179 -7.12 -13.60 -6.47
CA ALA A 179 -6.35 -13.72 -5.24
C ALA A 179 -5.53 -15.02 -5.21
N ASN A 180 -6.12 -16.15 -5.60
CA ASN A 180 -5.44 -17.45 -5.63
C ASN A 180 -4.33 -17.49 -6.68
N ASP A 181 -4.53 -16.83 -7.82
CA ASP A 181 -3.55 -16.76 -8.91
C ASP A 181 -2.49 -15.66 -8.71
N GLY A 182 -2.63 -14.80 -7.70
CA GLY A 182 -1.80 -13.61 -7.51
C GLY A 182 -1.88 -12.61 -8.68
N ARG A 183 -3.02 -12.60 -9.39
CA ARG A 183 -3.20 -11.87 -10.64
C ARG A 183 -3.43 -10.37 -10.39
N LYS A 184 -2.77 -9.54 -11.19
CA LYS A 184 -3.04 -8.11 -11.24
C LYS A 184 -4.31 -7.85 -12.04
N ILE A 185 -5.27 -7.16 -11.43
CA ILE A 185 -6.50 -6.71 -12.09
C ILE A 185 -6.67 -5.21 -11.95
N GLU A 186 -7.55 -4.65 -12.77
CA GLU A 186 -8.12 -3.32 -12.54
C GLU A 186 -9.52 -3.49 -11.93
N ILE A 187 -9.83 -2.64 -10.95
CA ILE A 187 -11.16 -2.49 -10.38
C ILE A 187 -11.58 -1.04 -10.59
N ARG A 188 -12.85 -0.85 -10.96
CA ARG A 188 -13.49 0.45 -10.98
C ARG A 188 -14.60 0.49 -9.93
N GLY A 189 -14.66 1.56 -9.16
CA GLY A 189 -15.69 1.70 -8.13
C GLY A 189 -15.71 3.08 -7.50
N ARG A 190 -16.75 3.36 -6.73
CA ARG A 190 -16.81 4.54 -5.86
C ARG A 190 -16.20 4.19 -4.52
N LEU A 191 -15.38 5.07 -3.97
CA LEU A 191 -14.85 4.96 -2.62
C LEU A 191 -15.82 5.60 -1.61
N LEU A 192 -16.12 4.88 -0.53
CA LEU A 192 -16.89 5.42 0.60
C LEU A 192 -15.96 6.15 1.58
N SER A 193 -14.70 5.71 1.65
CA SER A 193 -13.65 6.28 2.47
C SER A 193 -12.29 6.08 1.78
N PRO A 194 -11.20 6.65 2.30
CA PRO A 194 -9.85 6.31 1.83
C PRO A 194 -9.51 4.82 1.93
N ASP A 195 -10.21 4.05 2.77
CA ASP A 195 -9.83 2.65 3.04
C ASP A 195 -10.60 1.65 2.18
N GLY A 196 -11.71 2.02 1.55
CA GLY A 196 -12.51 1.05 0.82
C GLY A 196 -13.53 1.58 -0.18
N PHE A 197 -13.87 0.70 -1.13
CA PHE A 197 -14.93 0.88 -2.10
C PHE A 197 -16.32 0.68 -1.48
N ASP A 198 -17.32 1.27 -2.12
CA ASP A 198 -18.71 0.81 -2.05
C ASP A 198 -18.79 -0.51 -2.83
N PRO A 199 -19.03 -1.67 -2.17
CA PRO A 199 -19.05 -2.97 -2.82
C PRO A 199 -20.06 -3.05 -3.98
N ALA A 200 -21.19 -2.34 -3.87
CA ALA A 200 -22.24 -2.34 -4.90
C ALA A 200 -21.84 -1.55 -6.16
N SER A 201 -20.80 -0.71 -6.06
CA SER A 201 -20.29 0.09 -7.17
C SER A 201 -19.13 -0.55 -7.91
N VAL A 202 -18.59 -1.64 -7.35
CA VAL A 202 -17.39 -2.31 -7.86
C VAL A 202 -17.70 -3.05 -9.15
N SER A 203 -16.89 -2.80 -10.17
CA SER A 203 -16.84 -3.59 -11.38
C SER A 203 -15.40 -3.86 -11.80
N ILE A 204 -15.20 -4.98 -12.49
CA ILE A 204 -13.94 -5.30 -13.14
C ILE A 204 -14.17 -5.01 -14.62
N PRO A 205 -13.50 -4.00 -15.20
CA PRO A 205 -13.61 -3.76 -16.64
C PRO A 205 -13.14 -5.00 -17.39
N ASP A 206 -13.74 -5.24 -18.56
CA ASP A 206 -13.35 -6.34 -19.45
C ASP A 206 -11.84 -6.26 -19.68
N GLN A 207 -11.09 -7.18 -19.06
CA GLN A 207 -9.68 -7.29 -19.35
C GLN A 207 -9.57 -7.89 -20.75
N PRO A 208 -8.65 -7.39 -21.61
CA PRO A 208 -8.36 -8.09 -22.85
C PRO A 208 -8.05 -9.55 -22.48
N ALA A 209 -8.67 -10.48 -23.20
CA ALA A 209 -8.48 -11.91 -22.99
C ALA A 209 -6.97 -12.17 -22.86
N LYS A 210 -6.63 -13.01 -21.88
CA LYS A 210 -5.25 -13.46 -21.61
C LYS A 210 -4.57 -13.66 -22.97
N ALA A 211 -3.52 -12.87 -23.26
CA ALA A 211 -2.66 -13.21 -24.37
C ALA A 211 -2.13 -14.60 -24.01
N ASP A 212 -2.61 -15.61 -24.72
CA ASP A 212 -2.29 -16.99 -24.44
C ASP A 212 -0.77 -17.10 -24.36
N ALA A 213 -0.28 -17.58 -23.23
CA ALA A 213 1.08 -18.09 -23.15
C ALA A 213 1.11 -19.37 -23.99
N ALA A 214 1.20 -19.20 -25.30
CA ALA A 214 1.28 -20.26 -26.29
C ALA A 214 2.42 -19.96 -27.27
N GLY A 215 3.50 -20.73 -27.14
CA GLY A 215 4.61 -20.86 -28.09
C GLY A 215 5.83 -19.98 -27.73
N GLN A 216 7.04 -20.49 -27.52
CA GLN A 216 7.65 -21.68 -28.12
C GLN A 216 8.58 -22.40 -27.12
N SER A 217 8.23 -23.63 -26.80
CA SER A 217 9.19 -24.72 -26.59
C SER A 217 9.14 -25.60 -27.83
N GLU A 218 10.18 -25.54 -28.67
CA GLU A 218 10.54 -26.44 -29.78
C GLU A 218 11.72 -25.73 -30.48
N GLY A 219 12.86 -26.31 -30.81
CA GLY A 219 13.38 -27.67 -30.78
C GLY A 219 14.84 -27.61 -31.24
N ALA A 220 15.55 -28.72 -31.06
CA ALA A 220 16.92 -28.91 -31.50
C ALA A 220 17.14 -28.61 -33.00
N GLY A 221 18.31 -28.06 -33.33
CA GLY A 221 18.78 -27.88 -34.70
C GLY A 221 20.23 -27.39 -34.71
N ASP A 222 21.11 -28.24 -35.24
CA ASP A 222 22.57 -28.22 -35.14
C ASP A 222 23.31 -26.97 -35.63
N GLY A 223 24.44 -26.69 -34.98
CA GLY A 223 25.44 -25.70 -35.40
C GLY A 223 26.80 -25.94 -34.72
N VAL A 224 27.59 -26.83 -35.33
CA VAL A 224 28.95 -27.23 -34.98
C VAL A 224 29.97 -26.08 -35.17
N GLN A 225 30.88 -25.89 -34.20
CA GLN A 225 32.35 -25.75 -34.37
C GLN A 225 33.00 -25.57 -32.99
N SER A 226 33.65 -26.60 -32.44
CA SER A 226 35.03 -27.09 -32.67
C SER A 226 36.04 -26.47 -31.69
N GLY A 227 36.75 -27.32 -30.95
CA GLY A 227 37.79 -26.96 -30.00
C GLY A 227 38.25 -28.16 -29.17
N ASP A 228 39.23 -28.87 -29.71
CA ASP A 228 39.88 -30.12 -29.27
C ASP A 228 40.28 -30.24 -27.79
N ALA A 229 40.18 -31.47 -27.26
CA ALA A 229 41.33 -32.23 -26.71
C ALA A 229 40.91 -33.65 -26.21
N ALA A 230 41.06 -34.62 -27.11
CA ALA A 230 41.60 -35.99 -26.99
C ALA A 230 41.38 -36.94 -25.75
N PRO A 231 41.46 -38.28 -25.97
CA PRO A 231 40.66 -39.30 -25.27
C PRO A 231 41.49 -40.32 -24.47
N THR A 232 40.86 -41.21 -23.66
CA THR A 232 41.42 -42.55 -23.37
C THR A 232 40.36 -43.61 -22.94
N ARG A 233 40.24 -44.65 -23.77
CA ARG A 233 39.96 -46.11 -23.57
C ARG A 233 38.80 -46.66 -22.70
N ALA A 234 37.88 -47.32 -23.42
CA ALA A 234 37.59 -48.78 -23.48
C ALA A 234 37.34 -49.66 -22.21
N VAL A 235 36.14 -50.28 -22.24
CA VAL A 235 35.51 -51.37 -21.44
C VAL A 235 36.14 -52.75 -21.78
N PRO A 236 36.22 -53.81 -20.92
CA PRO A 236 35.11 -54.80 -20.72
C PRO A 236 35.08 -55.71 -19.46
N GLY A 237 33.91 -56.32 -19.16
CA GLY A 237 33.87 -57.74 -18.71
C GLY A 237 32.93 -58.17 -17.56
N LYS A 238 31.81 -58.83 -17.92
CA LYS A 238 31.07 -59.99 -17.35
C LYS A 238 31.39 -60.53 -15.93
N THR A 239 30.34 -60.84 -15.15
CA THR A 239 29.75 -62.18 -14.77
C THR A 239 28.58 -61.93 -13.77
N ALA A 240 27.32 -62.35 -13.97
CA ALA A 240 26.68 -63.68 -13.95
C ALA A 240 26.51 -64.33 -12.56
N ARG A 241 25.23 -64.64 -12.22
CA ARG A 241 24.71 -65.75 -11.36
C ARG A 241 25.03 -65.69 -9.85
N GLU A 242 24.22 -66.20 -8.89
CA GLU A 242 22.99 -66.99 -8.87
C GLU A 242 22.38 -66.96 -7.43
N ALA A 243 21.06 -67.16 -7.35
CA ALA A 243 20.21 -67.79 -6.33
C ALA A 243 20.72 -68.15 -4.91
N GLY A 244 19.81 -68.00 -3.92
CA GLY A 244 19.87 -68.73 -2.66
C GLY A 244 18.71 -68.52 -1.67
N LYS A 245 17.59 -69.23 -1.93
CA LYS A 245 16.47 -69.65 -1.04
C LYS A 245 15.63 -68.62 -0.28
#